data_AF-A0A1C7NM38-F1
#
_entry.id   AF-A0A1C7NM38-F1
#
_cell.length_a   1.000
_cell.length_b   1.000
_cell.length_c   1.000
_cell.angle_alpha   90.00
_cell.angle_beta   90.00
_cell.angle_gamma   90.00
#
_symmetry.space_group_name_H-M   'P 1'
#
loop_
_entity.id
_entity.type
_entity.pdbx_description
1 polymer ?
#
loop_
_entity_poly.entity_id
_entity_poly.type
_entity_poly.pdbx_seq_one_letter_code
_entity_poly.pdbx_strand_id
1 'polypeptide(L)'
;MSHFEKETVYEVVLDAHGVAQRVPKGQGTHIIHVSANKETRLEEKTEFNADKWKQTTPTYSKRIHPTTETTPKEEVEKTGA
;
A
#
# COMPACT_ATOMS: atom_id res chain seq x y z
N MET A 1 36.54 15.17 -11.77
CA MET A 1 36.28 14.00 -10.89
C MET A 1 34.93 14.22 -10.26
N SER A 2 33.97 13.30 -10.44
CA SER A 2 32.68 13.39 -9.75
C SER A 2 32.88 12.88 -8.31
N HIS A 3 32.86 13.79 -7.36
CA HIS A 3 32.84 13.44 -5.95
C HIS A 3 31.44 12.88 -5.65
N PHE A 4 31.29 11.56 -5.64
CA PHE A 4 30.12 10.92 -5.05
C PHE A 4 30.17 11.19 -3.54
N GLU A 5 29.61 12.32 -3.13
CA GLU A 5 29.44 12.64 -1.72
C GLU A 5 28.54 11.57 -1.10
N LYS A 6 29.12 10.78 -0.21
CA LYS A 6 28.48 9.60 0.38
C LYS A 6 27.40 10.10 1.35
N GLU A 7 26.14 9.91 0.99
CA GLU A 7 25.00 10.20 1.87
C GLU A 7 25.15 9.40 3.17
N THR A 8 24.88 10.05 4.31
CA THR A 8 24.92 9.38 5.61
C THR A 8 23.50 9.00 6.02
N VAL A 9 23.30 7.73 6.37
CA VAL A 9 21.99 7.17 6.66
C VAL A 9 21.92 6.70 8.11
N TYR A 10 20.89 7.12 8.84
CA TYR A 10 20.65 6.73 10.23
C TYR A 10 19.30 6.05 10.38
N GLU A 11 19.24 4.96 11.14
CA GLU A 11 17.97 4.40 11.60
C GLU A 11 17.59 5.01 12.94
N VAL A 12 16.32 5.40 13.07
CA VAL A 12 15.80 6.10 14.25
C VAL A 12 14.42 5.60 14.65
N VAL A 13 14.04 5.87 15.90
CA VAL A 13 12.67 5.78 16.41
C VAL A 13 12.26 7.19 16.87
N LEU A 14 11.02 7.57 16.58
CA LEU A 14 10.44 8.83 17.08
C LEU A 14 9.78 8.57 18.43
N ASP A 15 10.07 9.41 19.43
CA ASP A 15 9.35 9.38 20.70
C ASP A 15 7.98 10.08 20.61
N ALA A 16 7.25 10.12 21.73
CA ALA A 16 5.92 10.73 21.81
C ALA A 16 5.90 12.24 21.51
N HIS A 17 7.06 12.90 21.53
CA HIS A 17 7.23 14.31 21.20
C HIS A 17 7.77 14.52 19.78
N GLY A 18 7.95 13.44 19.01
CA GLY A 18 8.49 13.48 17.65
C GLY A 18 10.01 13.63 17.59
N VAL A 19 10.74 13.39 18.70
CA VAL A 19 12.20 13.47 18.71
C VAL A 19 12.79 12.16 18.19
N ALA A 20 13.66 12.27 17.19
CA ALA A 20 14.35 11.13 16.61
C ALA A 20 15.52 10.66 17.49
N GLN A 21 15.48 9.41 17.90
CA GLN A 21 16.55 8.74 18.63
C GLN A 21 17.20 7.67 17.75
N ARG A 22 18.54 7.73 17.63
CA ARG A 22 19.29 6.74 16.83
C ARG A 22 19.24 5.39 17.50
N VAL A 23 19.07 4.35 16.68
CA VAL A 23 19.04 2.97 17.12
C VAL A 23 19.91 2.09 16.23
N PRO A 24 20.29 0.88 16.68
CA PRO A 24 20.95 -0.10 15.84
C PRO A 24 20.15 -0.42 14.57
N LYS A 25 20.88 -0.79 13.51
CA LYS A 25 20.29 -1.17 12.23
C LYS A 25 19.27 -2.31 12.42
N GLY A 26 18.09 -2.18 11.81
CA GLY A 26 17.00 -3.13 11.91
C GLY A 26 16.03 -2.87 13.06
N GLN A 27 16.32 -1.93 13.96
CA GLN A 27 15.45 -1.59 15.09
C GLN A 27 14.74 -0.25 14.93
N GLY A 28 15.09 0.54 13.92
CA GLY A 28 14.45 1.82 13.64
C GLY A 28 13.11 1.65 12.93
N THR A 29 12.18 2.55 13.21
CA THR A 29 10.92 2.70 12.47
C THR A 29 11.04 3.72 11.35
N HIS A 30 12.06 4.59 11.41
CA HIS A 30 12.32 5.61 10.41
C HIS A 30 13.80 5.64 10.01
N ILE A 31 14.07 6.25 8.86
CA ILE A 31 15.40 6.46 8.31
C ILE A 31 15.61 7.96 8.09
N ILE A 32 16.75 8.48 8.55
CA ILE A 32 17.20 9.84 8.25
C ILE A 32 18.34 9.77 7.24
N HIS A 33 18.11 10.38 6.08
CA HIS A 33 19.10 10.62 5.04
C HIS A 33 19.69 12.01 5.21
N VAL A 34 21.00 12.08 5.45
CA VAL A 34 21.76 13.33 5.55
C VAL A 34 22.67 13.42 4.34
N SER A 35 22.30 14.30 3.42
CA SER A 35 23.07 14.59 2.23
C SER A 35 24.11 15.68 2.50
N ALA A 36 25.15 15.73 1.67
CA ALA A 36 26.25 16.68 1.84
C ALA A 36 25.84 18.15 1.59
N ASN A 37 24.75 18.37 0.85
CA ASN A 37 24.13 19.69 0.68
C ASN A 37 23.36 20.19 1.93
N LYS A 38 23.48 19.50 3.07
CA LYS A 38 22.78 19.80 4.34
C LYS A 38 21.26 19.65 4.29
N GLU A 39 20.71 19.07 3.22
CA GLU A 39 19.34 18.60 3.23
C GLU A 39 19.23 17.36 4.13
N THR A 40 18.10 17.22 4.82
CA THR A 40 17.83 16.06 5.65
C THR A 40 16.43 15.56 5.33
N ARG A 41 16.34 14.29 4.95
CA ARG A 41 15.07 13.63 4.63
C ARG A 41 14.76 12.56 5.65
N LEU A 42 13.51 12.52 6.12
CA LEU A 42 13.00 11.49 7.02
C LEU A 42 12.05 10.60 6.22
N GLU A 43 12.31 9.30 6.24
CA GLU A 43 11.47 8.29 5.60
C GLU A 43 10.97 7.30 6.64
N GLU A 44 9.68 6.98 6.62
CA GLU A 44 9.13 5.90 7.44
C GLU A 44 9.50 4.55 6.81
N LYS A 45 10.08 3.64 7.60
CA LYS A 45 10.28 2.26 7.16
C LYS A 45 8.92 1.61 7.16
N THR A 46 8.28 1.58 6.00
CA THR A 46 7.15 0.70 5.79
C THR A 46 7.66 -0.72 5.96
N GLU A 47 7.43 -1.28 7.15
CA GLU A 47 7.50 -2.72 7.31
C GLU A 47 6.52 -3.27 6.29
N PHE A 48 7.08 -3.90 5.27
CA PHE A 48 6.33 -4.67 4.31
C PHE A 48 5.68 -5.77 5.11
N ASN A 49 4.50 -5.50 5.68
CA ASN A 49 3.59 -6.50 6.16
C ASN A 49 3.23 -7.30 4.93
N ALA A 50 4.02 -8.33 4.64
CA ALA A 50 3.81 -9.27 3.55
C ALA A 50 2.39 -9.87 3.62
N ASP A 51 1.75 -9.79 4.77
CA ASP A 51 0.37 -10.23 5.02
C ASP A 51 -0.72 -9.28 4.48
N LYS A 52 -0.40 -8.03 4.12
CA LYS A 52 -1.39 -7.08 3.55
C LYS A 52 -1.56 -7.18 2.03
N TRP A 53 -0.69 -7.92 1.33
CA TRP A 53 -0.90 -8.30 -0.06
C TRP A 53 -1.35 -9.75 -0.17
N LYS A 54 -2.53 -10.04 0.39
CA LYS A 54 -3.40 -11.02 -0.27
C LYS A 54 -3.84 -10.38 -1.58
N GLN A 55 -2.98 -10.48 -2.58
CA GLN A 55 -3.27 -10.13 -3.96
C GLN A 55 -4.47 -10.99 -4.36
N THR A 56 -5.67 -10.45 -4.22
CA THR A 56 -6.86 -11.08 -4.81
C THR A 56 -6.61 -11.07 -6.30
N THR A 57 -6.28 -12.23 -6.87
CA THR A 57 -6.20 -12.39 -8.31
C THR A 57 -7.47 -11.80 -8.90
N PRO A 58 -7.40 -10.88 -9.87
CA PRO A 58 -8.60 -10.37 -10.49
C PRO A 58 -9.32 -11.56 -11.14
N THR A 59 -10.42 -12.01 -10.54
CA THR A 59 -11.30 -12.99 -11.18
C THR A 59 -11.92 -12.28 -12.37
N TYR A 60 -11.43 -12.59 -13.56
CA TYR A 60 -11.98 -12.08 -14.80
C TYR A 60 -13.44 -12.56 -14.91
N SER A 61 -14.39 -11.69 -14.56
CA SER A 61 -15.80 -11.94 -14.79
C SER A 61 -16.02 -11.97 -16.30
N LYS A 62 -16.20 -13.17 -16.87
CA LYS A 62 -16.63 -13.32 -18.27
C LYS A 62 -17.96 -12.59 -18.41
N ARG A 63 -17.96 -11.52 -19.20
CA ARG A 63 -19.15 -10.74 -19.53
C ARG A 63 -20.16 -11.70 -20.20
N ILE A 64 -21.26 -12.00 -19.53
CA ILE A 64 -22.33 -12.80 -20.12
C ILE A 64 -23.01 -11.89 -21.13
N HIS A 65 -22.81 -12.16 -22.43
CA HIS A 65 -23.57 -11.48 -23.47
C HIS A 65 -25.04 -11.88 -23.32
N PRO A 66 -26.00 -10.95 -23.30
CA PRO A 66 -27.41 -11.31 -23.26
C PRO A 66 -27.75 -12.01 -24.58
N THR A 67 -27.97 -13.32 -24.53
CA THR A 67 -28.57 -14.06 -25.65
C THR A 67 -30.04 -13.64 -25.73
N THR A 68 -30.37 -12.95 -26.81
CA THR A 68 -31.76 -12.70 -27.21
C THR A 68 -32.38 -14.02 -27.63
N GLU A 69 -33.23 -14.60 -26.78
CA GLU A 69 -34.21 -15.59 -27.21
C GLU A 69 -35.62 -15.18 -26.77
N THR A 70 -36.47 -15.16 -27.78
CA THR A 70 -37.85 -14.69 -27.87
C THR A 70 -38.81 -15.65 -27.15
N THR A 71 -39.69 -15.09 -26.28
CA THR A 71 -41.14 -15.34 -25.96
C THR A 71 -41.78 -16.69 -26.39
N PRO A 72 -42.82 -17.29 -25.70
CA PRO A 72 -43.92 -16.62 -24.97
C PRO A 72 -44.70 -17.34 -23.81
N LYS A 73 -45.54 -16.55 -23.08
CA LYS A 73 -46.85 -16.82 -22.39
C LYS A 73 -47.00 -17.90 -21.29
N GLU A 74 -47.47 -17.46 -20.11
CA GLU A 74 -48.68 -17.86 -19.32
C GLU A 74 -48.48 -17.40 -17.86
N GLU A 75 -49.29 -16.48 -17.34
CA GLU A 75 -50.40 -16.74 -16.39
C GLU A 75 -49.90 -17.47 -15.12
N VAL A 76 -49.95 -16.87 -13.92
CA VAL A 76 -51.07 -17.03 -12.97
C VAL A 76 -50.98 -15.98 -11.83
N GLU A 77 -52.11 -15.30 -11.63
CA GLU A 77 -52.77 -14.87 -10.39
C GLU A 77 -52.10 -15.11 -9.01
N LYS A 78 -52.14 -14.09 -8.11
CA LYS A 78 -52.95 -14.03 -6.85
C LYS A 78 -52.29 -13.30 -5.65
N THR A 79 -53.06 -12.34 -5.10
CA THR A 79 -53.26 -11.91 -3.68
C THR A 79 -52.05 -11.44 -2.86
N GLY A 80 -52.02 -10.18 -2.41
CA GLY A 80 -52.61 -9.67 -1.15
C GLY A 80 -51.49 -8.92 -0.39
N ALA A 81 -51.67 -7.84 0.36
CA ALA A 81 -52.81 -7.26 1.08
C ALA A 81 -52.67 -5.72 1.14
#